data_AF-A0A0W0YZ48-F1
#
_entry.id   AF-A0A0W0YZ48-F1
#
_cell.length_a   1.000
_cell.length_b   1.000
_cell.length_c   1.000
_cell.angle_alpha   90.00
_cell.angle_beta   90.00
_cell.angle_gamma   90.00
#
_symmetry.space_group_name_H-M   'P 1'
#
loop_
_entity.id
_entity.type
_entity.pdbx_description
1 polymer ?
#
loop_
_entity_poly.entity_id
_entity_poly.type
_entity_poly.pdbx_seq_one_letter_code
_entity_poly.pdbx_strand_id
1 'polypeptide(L)' 'MNKDLLLNDLAKLLELDKHLLSDTFLLNDEANWDSLAVVSTVAAIDQHYKVSVRGSELMSCNTVKDIFYLIENFN' A
#
# COMPACT_ATOMS: atom_id res chain seq x y z
N MET A 1 12.16 2.12 7.87
CA MET A 1 10.88 1.40 7.80
C MET A 1 11.11 0.03 7.15
N ASN A 2 10.46 -1.05 7.62
CA ASN A 2 10.57 -2.37 6.99
C ASN A 2 9.47 -2.54 5.91
N LYS A 3 9.82 -2.32 4.63
CA LYS A 3 8.87 -2.40 3.51
C LYS A 3 8.29 -3.81 3.28
N ASP A 4 9.03 -4.87 3.64
CA ASP A 4 8.62 -6.26 3.34
C ASP A 4 7.29 -6.64 3.97
N LEU A 5 6.96 -6.12 5.16
CA LEU A 5 5.71 -6.44 5.84
C LEU A 5 4.51 -6.00 5.01
N LEU A 6 4.49 -4.74 4.57
CA LEU A 6 3.40 -4.20 3.77
C LEU A 6 3.40 -4.80 2.36
N LEU A 7 4.56 -5.05 1.75
CA LEU A 7 4.64 -5.69 0.44
C LEU A 7 4.07 -7.12 0.45
N ASN A 8 4.27 -7.88 1.52
CA ASN A 8 3.67 -9.21 1.67
C ASN A 8 2.13 -9.14 1.74
N ASP A 9 1.58 -8.15 2.45
CA ASP A 9 0.14 -8.00 2.57
C ASP A 9 -0.48 -7.45 1.28
N LEU A 10 0.17 -6.47 0.63
CA LEU A 10 -0.23 -5.99 -0.69
C LEU A 10 -0.22 -7.12 -1.72
N ALA A 11 0.80 -7.97 -1.73
CA ALA A 11 0.87 -9.12 -2.64
C ALA A 11 -0.33 -10.06 -2.45
N LYS A 12 -0.74 -10.31 -1.21
CA LYS A 12 -1.93 -11.12 -0.91
C LYS A 12 -3.23 -10.42 -1.31
N LEU A 13 -3.36 -9.13 -1.01
CA LEU A 13 -4.56 -8.34 -1.31
C LEU A 13 -4.79 -8.19 -2.82
N LEU A 14 -3.70 -8.01 -3.57
CA LEU A 14 -3.73 -7.86 -5.02
C LEU A 14 -3.69 -9.20 -5.76
N GLU A 15 -3.54 -10.32 -5.05
CA GLU A 15 -3.36 -11.65 -5.64
C GLU A 15 -2.17 -11.73 -6.62
N LEU A 16 -1.07 -11.05 -6.29
CA LEU A 16 0.14 -10.95 -7.10
C LEU A 16 1.35 -11.59 -6.42
N ASP A 17 2.39 -11.88 -7.20
CA ASP A 17 3.71 -12.20 -6.65
C ASP A 17 4.36 -10.92 -6.09
N LYS A 18 4.82 -10.99 -4.83
CA LYS A 18 5.55 -9.90 -4.17
C LYS A 18 6.73 -9.38 -5.00
N HIS A 19 7.40 -10.25 -5.77
CA HIS A 19 8.52 -9.86 -6.62
C HIS A 19 8.14 -8.88 -7.74
N LEU A 20 6.85 -8.75 -8.08
CA LEU A 20 6.33 -7.78 -9.04
C LEU A 20 6.09 -6.39 -8.39
N LEU A 21 5.90 -6.35 -7.07
CA LEU A 21 5.65 -5.12 -6.32
C LEU A 21 6.95 -4.34 -6.09
N SER A 22 7.39 -3.68 -7.14
CA SER A 22 8.50 -2.71 -7.10
C SER A 22 8.00 -1.31 -6.77
N ASP A 23 8.91 -0.41 -6.40
CA ASP A 23 8.60 1.01 -6.17
C ASP A 23 7.88 1.68 -7.37
N THR A 24 8.09 1.17 -8.59
CA THR A 24 7.47 1.66 -9.83
C THR A 24 6.17 0.95 -10.22
N PHE A 25 5.72 -0.04 -9.44
CA PHE A 25 4.48 -0.76 -9.71
C PHE A 25 3.29 0.20 -9.64
N LEU A 26 2.45 0.21 -10.69
CA LEU A 26 1.28 1.08 -10.82
C LEU A 26 0.07 0.42 -10.15
N LEU A 27 -0.44 1.05 -9.10
CA LEU A 27 -1.62 0.57 -8.35
C LEU A 27 -2.90 0.85 -9.11
N ASN A 28 -3.00 2.00 -9.79
CA ASN A 28 -4.22 2.40 -10.50
C ASN A 28 -4.54 1.55 -11.73
N ASP A 29 -3.53 0.85 -12.27
CA ASP A 29 -3.69 -0.08 -13.38
C ASP A 29 -4.06 -1.49 -12.90
N GLU A 30 -3.96 -1.76 -11.60
CA GLU A 30 -4.25 -3.05 -10.99
C GLU A 30 -5.74 -3.15 -10.66
N ALA A 31 -6.41 -4.14 -11.25
CA ALA A 31 -7.86 -4.32 -11.07
C ALA A 31 -8.25 -4.64 -9.63
N ASN A 32 -7.37 -5.30 -8.89
CA ASN A 32 -7.57 -5.64 -7.48
C ASN A 32 -7.28 -4.46 -6.54
N TRP A 33 -6.83 -3.31 -7.04
CA TRP A 33 -6.70 -2.09 -6.26
C TRP A 33 -8.04 -1.34 -6.17
N ASP A 34 -8.96 -1.88 -5.38
CA ASP A 34 -10.29 -1.32 -5.15
C ASP A 34 -10.44 -0.69 -3.74
N SER A 35 -11.64 -0.23 -3.42
CA SER A 35 -11.96 0.34 -2.09
C SER A 35 -11.69 -0.63 -0.93
N LEU A 36 -11.85 -1.94 -1.14
CA LEU A 36 -11.60 -2.95 -0.12
C LEU A 36 -10.10 -3.16 0.08
N ALA A 37 -9.32 -3.25 -0.99
CA ALA A 37 -7.86 -3.30 -0.94
C ALA A 37 -7.28 -2.06 -0.25
N VAL A 38 -7.83 -0.88 -0.53
CA VAL A 38 -7.45 0.39 0.11
C VAL A 38 -7.73 0.36 1.61
N VAL A 39 -8.93 0.00 2.03
CA VAL A 39 -9.29 -0.07 3.47
C VAL A 39 -8.42 -1.10 4.19
N SER A 40 -8.17 -2.25 3.55
CA SER A 40 -7.29 -3.30 4.10
C SER A 40 -5.85 -2.82 4.23
N THR A 41 -5.36 -2.05 3.24
CA THR A 41 -4.02 -1.48 3.25
C THR A 41 -3.87 -0.42 4.35
N VAL A 42 -4.89 0.42 4.58
CA VAL A 42 -4.91 1.37 5.71
C VAL A 42 -4.73 0.62 7.04
N ALA A 43 -5.48 -0.47 7.23
CA ALA A 43 -5.38 -1.29 8.43
C ALA A 43 -3.99 -1.95 8.57
N ALA A 44 -3.42 -2.45 7.48
CA ALA A 44 -2.07 -3.03 7.48
C ALA A 44 -1.00 -1.98 7.84
N ILE A 45 -1.12 -0.76 7.31
CA ILE A 45 -0.20 0.35 7.62
C ILE A 45 -0.25 0.70 9.11
N ASP A 46 -1.44 0.83 9.69
CA ASP A 46 -1.61 1.09 11.13
C ASP A 46 -1.01 -0.04 11.99
N GLN A 47 -1.26 -1.29 11.61
CA GLN A 47 -0.75 -2.45 12.34
C GLN A 47 0.78 -2.51 12.35
N HIS A 48 1.42 -2.36 11.18
CA HIS A 48 2.87 -2.53 11.01
C HIS A 48 3.70 -1.31 11.40
N TYR A 49 3.17 -0.11 11.15
CA TYR A 49 3.94 1.14 11.29
C TYR A 49 3.40 2.08 12.36
N LYS A 50 2.22 1.79 12.95
CA LYS A 50 1.54 2.70 13.90
C LYS A 50 1.23 4.07 13.28
N VAL A 51 0.98 4.08 11.98
CA VAL A 51 0.66 5.26 11.18
C VAL A 51 -0.80 5.17 10.72
N SER A 52 -1.61 6.19 11.03
CA SER A 52 -3.03 6.23 10.69
C SER A 52 -3.29 7.09 9.44
N VAL A 53 -2.97 6.57 8.26
CA VAL A 53 -3.26 7.23 6.98
C VAL A 53 -4.76 7.19 6.64
N ARG A 54 -5.26 8.16 5.87
CA ARG A 54 -6.65 8.15 5.38
C ARG A 54 -6.75 7.38 4.07
N GLY A 55 -7.83 6.63 3.88
CA GLY A 55 -8.10 5.93 2.62
C GLY A 55 -8.10 6.84 1.40
N SER A 56 -8.52 8.11 1.54
CA SER A 56 -8.46 9.11 0.45
C SER A 56 -7.03 9.48 0.04
N GLU A 57 -6.09 9.51 0.99
CA GLU A 57 -4.67 9.77 0.71
C GLU A 57 -4.05 8.57 0.00
N LEU A 58 -4.43 7.36 0.44
CA LEU A 58 -4.00 6.12 -0.19
C LEU A 58 -4.54 5.95 -1.62
N MET A 59 -5.80 6.31 -1.86
CA MET A 59 -6.41 6.33 -3.21
C MET A 59 -5.73 7.32 -4.17
N SER A 60 -5.02 8.31 -3.63
CA SER A 60 -4.28 9.28 -4.43
C SER A 60 -2.87 8.79 -4.79
N CYS A 61 -2.42 7.67 -4.22
CA CYS A 61 -1.15 7.04 -4.53
C CYS A 61 -1.25 6.29 -5.85
N ASN A 62 -0.35 6.59 -6.79
CA ASN A 62 -0.34 5.91 -8.10
C ASN A 62 0.58 4.69 -8.08
N THR A 63 1.59 4.71 -7.22
CA THR A 63 2.62 3.68 -7.14
C THR A 63 2.83 3.16 -5.72
N VAL A 64 3.45 1.99 -5.62
CA VAL A 64 3.91 1.44 -4.33
C VAL A 64 4.86 2.41 -3.60
N LYS A 65 5.69 3.15 -4.34
CA LYS A 65 6.55 4.19 -3.76
C LYS A 65 5.75 5.30 -3.09
N ASP A 66 4.63 5.72 -3.68
CA ASP A 66 3.78 6.78 -3.13
C ASP A 66 3.19 6.37 -1.78
N ILE A 67 2.79 5.10 -1.63
CA ILE A 67 2.32 4.55 -0.35
C ILE A 67 3.40 4.70 0.72
N PHE A 68 4.63 4.25 0.42
CA PHE A 68 5.71 4.34 1.42
C PHE A 68 6.11 5.79 1.71
N TYR A 69 6.08 6.67 0.73
CA TYR A 69 6.30 8.09 0.93
C TYR A 69 5.23 8.71 1.83
N LEU A 70 3.95 8.33 1.65
CA LEU A 70 2.86 8.76 2.52
C LEU A 70 3.10 8.34 3.98
N ILE A 71 3.55 7.10 4.20
CA ILE A 71 3.85 6.59 5.54
C ILE A 71 5.04 7.33 6.18
N GLU A 72 6.11 7.55 5.42
CA GLU A 72 7.32 8.22 5.91
C GLU A 72 7.12 9.71 6.22
N ASN A 73 6.20 10.38 5.53
CA ASN A 73 5.89 11.80 5.74
C ASN A 73 4.69 12.04 6.67
N PHE A 74 4.13 10.98 7.25
CA PHE A 74 3.07 11.10 8.23
C PHE A 74 3.69 11.53 9.58
N ASN A 75 3.48 12.79 9.95
CA ASN A 75 3.94 13.42 11.20
C ASN A 75 2.89 13.34 12.31
#